data_AF-A0A3D3ER71-F1
#
_entry.id   AF-A0A3D3ER71-F1
#
_cell.length_a   1.000
_cell.length_b   1.000
_cell.length_c   1.000
_cell.angle_alpha   90.00
_cell.angle_beta   90.00
_cell.angle_gamma   90.00
#
_symmetry.space_group_name_H-M   'P 1'
#
loop_
_entity.id
_entity.type
_entity.pdbx_description
1 polymer ?
#
loop_
_entity_poly.entity_id
_entity_poly.type
_entity_poly.pdbx_seq_one_letter_code
_entity_poly.pdbx_strand_id
1 'polypeptide(L)'
;KENKVIWEVVSEEKETALTGFFQTLAAAAESSDKLKVIGLKKGRYMIRTRPQRLYIERFGCLTKHVMPVELSPDGMIMRVANRHYSLKDCVETYTCSAEALSSGIPLCEQFIGTGYHEKVRMLGDFGSNLYITEKEDVQPK
;
A
#
# COMPACT_ATOMS: atom_id res chain seq x y z
N LYS A 1 -8.35 -0.29 14.15
CA LYS A 1 -7.50 -1.36 14.71
C LYS A 1 -6.43 -0.69 15.56
N GLU A 2 -6.01 -1.28 16.69
CA GLU A 2 -5.08 -0.62 17.63
C GLU A 2 -3.67 -0.44 17.06
N ASN A 3 -3.20 -1.35 16.20
CA ASN A 3 -1.89 -1.29 15.56
C ASN A 3 -1.86 -0.45 14.26
N LYS A 4 -2.95 0.25 13.93
CA LYS A 4 -3.07 1.03 12.70
C LYS A 4 -3.31 2.51 13.03
N VAL A 5 -2.53 3.37 12.39
CA VAL A 5 -2.71 4.81 12.43
C VAL A 5 -3.00 5.29 11.02
N ILE A 6 -4.10 6.03 10.85
CA ILE A 6 -4.44 6.70 9.60
C ILE A 6 -4.26 8.20 9.85
N TRP A 7 -3.43 8.82 9.02
CA TRP A 7 -3.24 10.26 8.99
C TRP A 7 -3.60 10.77 7.60
N GLU A 8 -4.15 11.98 7.51
CA GLU A 8 -4.50 12.56 6.21
C GLU A 8 -4.30 14.07 6.18
N VAL A 9 -4.11 14.59 4.97
CA VAL A 9 -4.22 16.00 4.64
C VAL A 9 -5.12 16.14 3.42
N VAL A 10 -6.01 17.12 3.45
CA VAL A 10 -6.99 17.42 2.41
C VAL A 10 -6.72 18.83 1.88
N SER A 11 -6.79 19.03 0.56
CA SER A 11 -6.66 20.37 -0.03
C SER A 11 -7.79 21.30 0.41
N GLU A 12 -7.54 22.61 0.31
CA GLU A 12 -8.55 23.64 0.64
C GLU A 12 -9.84 23.47 -0.16
N GLU A 13 -9.72 23.12 -1.45
CA GLU A 13 -10.84 22.86 -2.36
C GLU A 13 -11.56 21.53 -2.09
N LYS A 14 -11.03 20.70 -1.20
CA LYS A 14 -11.57 19.38 -0.81
C LYS A 14 -11.72 18.41 -1.98
N GLU A 15 -10.85 18.53 -2.99
CA GLU A 15 -10.83 17.69 -4.20
C GLU A 15 -9.67 16.71 -4.24
N THR A 16 -8.68 16.92 -3.39
CA THR A 16 -7.50 16.06 -3.32
C THR A 16 -7.14 15.78 -1.88
N ALA A 17 -6.63 14.58 -1.63
CA ALA A 17 -6.14 14.20 -0.32
C ALA A 17 -4.90 13.30 -0.43
N LEU A 18 -4.00 13.43 0.53
CA LEU A 18 -2.93 12.48 0.77
C LEU A 18 -3.21 11.79 2.10
N THR A 19 -3.35 10.47 2.06
CA THR A 19 -3.65 9.65 3.24
C THR A 19 -2.49 8.68 3.49
N GLY A 20 -1.94 8.71 4.69
CA GLY A 20 -0.96 7.74 5.17
C GLY A 20 -1.62 6.68 6.02
N PHE A 21 -1.33 5.42 5.68
CA PHE A 21 -1.71 4.25 6.46
C PHE A 21 -0.46 3.65 7.08
N PHE A 22 -0.38 3.69 8.42
CA PHE A 22 0.79 3.27 9.18
C PHE A 22 0.43 2.08 10.06
N GLN A 23 1.34 1.13 10.13
CA GLN A 23 1.27 -0.04 11.00
C GLN A 23 2.37 0.04 12.04
N THR A 24 2.06 -0.22 13.31
CA THR A 24 3.08 -0.30 14.36
C THR A 24 3.73 -1.68 14.38
N LEU A 25 3.01 -2.70 14.84
CA LEU A 25 3.46 -4.09 14.83
C LEU A 25 2.54 -4.92 13.94
N ALA A 26 3.14 -5.82 13.16
CA ALA A 26 2.42 -6.82 12.39
C ALA A 26 1.78 -7.83 13.33
N ALA A 27 0.52 -8.19 13.05
CA ALA A 27 -0.20 -9.22 13.79
C ALA A 27 -0.35 -10.47 12.93
N ALA A 28 -0.20 -11.65 13.55
CA ALA A 28 -0.50 -12.90 12.88
C ALA A 28 -2.01 -13.00 12.58
N ALA A 29 -2.36 -13.50 11.40
CA ALA A 29 -3.74 -13.68 10.95
C ALA A 29 -4.61 -12.41 11.10
N GLU A 30 -4.05 -11.25 10.77
CA GLU A 30 -4.77 -10.00 10.84
C GLU A 30 -5.92 -9.96 9.82
N SER A 31 -7.06 -9.37 10.21
CA SER A 31 -8.20 -9.19 9.32
C SER A 31 -7.93 -8.14 8.23
N SER A 32 -8.82 -8.03 7.24
CA SER A 32 -8.72 -7.04 6.17
C SER A 32 -8.63 -5.60 6.70
N ASP A 33 -7.89 -4.74 6.00
CA ASP A 33 -7.85 -3.31 6.30
C ASP A 33 -8.87 -2.53 5.47
N LYS A 34 -9.22 -1.34 5.96
CA LYS A 34 -10.00 -0.36 5.21
C LYS A 34 -9.26 0.97 5.19
N LEU A 35 -9.23 1.61 4.01
CA LEU A 35 -8.80 2.99 3.86
C LEU A 35 -9.99 3.90 4.05
N LYS A 36 -9.89 4.83 4.99
CA LYS A 36 -10.87 5.88 5.21
C LYS A 36 -10.25 7.23 4.85
N VAL A 37 -10.97 8.02 4.07
CA VAL A 37 -10.60 9.40 3.73
C VAL A 37 -11.82 10.28 4.01
N ILE A 38 -11.64 11.34 4.79
CA ILE A 38 -12.73 12.24 5.19
C ILE A 38 -12.44 13.68 4.77
N GLY A 39 -13.44 14.56 4.86
CA GLY A 39 -13.27 15.98 4.54
C GLY A 39 -13.33 16.33 3.05
N LEU A 40 -13.38 15.34 2.16
CA LEU A 40 -13.61 15.53 0.72
C LEU A 40 -15.03 16.05 0.45
N LYS A 41 -15.18 16.86 -0.60
CA LYS A 41 -16.52 17.27 -1.06
C LYS A 41 -17.20 16.17 -1.86
N LYS A 42 -18.53 16.27 -2.02
CA LYS A 42 -19.30 15.29 -2.79
C LYS A 42 -18.76 15.14 -4.22
N GLY A 43 -18.62 13.90 -4.68
CA GLY A 43 -18.10 13.59 -6.00
C GLY A 43 -17.59 12.15 -6.11
N ARG A 44 -17.06 11.82 -7.28
CA ARG A 44 -16.29 10.60 -7.53
C ARG A 44 -14.80 10.90 -7.48
N TYR A 45 -14.04 9.95 -6.98
CA TYR A 45 -12.61 10.07 -6.75
C TYR A 45 -11.91 8.82 -7.24
N MET A 46 -10.73 9.04 -7.83
CA MET A 46 -9.74 8.01 -8.08
C MET A 46 -8.73 8.03 -6.95
N ILE A 47 -8.44 6.84 -6.42
CA ILE A 47 -7.47 6.63 -5.35
C ILE A 47 -6.39 5.72 -5.90
N ARG A 48 -5.14 6.08 -5.67
CA ARG A 48 -4.00 5.25 -6.07
C ARG A 48 -2.97 5.18 -4.97
N THR A 49 -2.35 4.01 -4.84
CA THR A 49 -1.19 3.86 -3.95
C THR A 49 0.00 4.63 -4.55
N ARG A 50 0.71 5.40 -3.73
CA ARG A 50 1.98 6.01 -4.10
C ARG A 50 3.01 4.89 -4.18
N PRO A 51 3.59 4.58 -5.36
CA PRO A 51 4.47 3.44 -5.49
C PRO A 51 5.67 3.53 -4.54
N GLN A 52 5.95 2.41 -3.85
CA GLN A 52 7.10 2.24 -2.98
C GLN A 52 7.94 1.07 -3.49
N ARG A 53 9.26 1.20 -3.34
CA ARG A 53 10.20 0.13 -3.63
C ARG A 53 10.46 -0.62 -2.33
N LEU A 54 10.26 -1.93 -2.35
CA LEU A 54 10.62 -2.79 -1.23
C LEU A 54 11.99 -3.40 -1.50
N TYR A 55 12.87 -3.35 -0.49
CA TYR A 55 14.16 -4.04 -0.53
C TYR A 55 13.95 -5.54 -0.32
N ILE A 56 14.71 -6.34 -1.06
CA ILE A 56 14.62 -7.80 -1.05
C ILE A 56 14.97 -8.37 0.33
N GLU A 57 15.80 -7.66 1.11
CA GLU A 57 16.15 -7.99 2.49
C GLU A 57 14.94 -8.14 3.42
N ARG A 58 13.85 -7.38 3.18
CA ARG A 58 12.62 -7.48 3.99
C ARG A 58 11.89 -8.82 3.82
N PHE A 59 12.26 -9.61 2.80
CA PHE A 59 11.68 -10.93 2.55
C PHE A 59 12.42 -12.05 3.30
N GLY A 60 13.58 -11.81 3.90
CA GLY A 60 14.32 -12.80 4.69
C GLY A 60 14.48 -14.15 3.98
N CYS A 61 13.98 -15.23 4.58
CA CYS A 61 14.01 -16.59 4.00
C CYS A 61 13.08 -16.78 2.80
N LEU A 62 12.13 -15.87 2.56
CA LEU A 62 11.19 -15.91 1.42
C LEU A 62 11.81 -15.36 0.14
N THR A 63 13.03 -14.83 0.18
CA THR A 63 13.80 -14.41 -1.01
C THR A 63 13.79 -15.47 -2.12
N LYS A 64 13.85 -16.77 -1.77
CA LYS A 64 13.76 -17.89 -2.73
C LYS A 64 12.46 -18.00 -3.51
N HIS A 65 11.35 -17.48 -2.98
CA HIS A 65 10.04 -17.50 -3.68
C HIS A 65 9.86 -16.29 -4.61
N VAL A 66 10.68 -15.26 -4.42
CA VAL A 66 10.53 -13.97 -5.08
C VAL A 66 11.62 -13.74 -6.13
N MET A 67 12.74 -14.46 -6.01
CA MET A 67 13.82 -14.46 -6.99
C MET A 67 14.14 -15.90 -7.43
N PRO A 68 14.27 -16.17 -8.74
CA PRO A 68 14.55 -17.51 -9.25
C PRO A 68 15.99 -18.00 -9.02
N VAL A 69 16.83 -17.26 -8.29
CA VAL A 69 18.25 -17.56 -8.08
C VAL A 69 18.61 -17.41 -6.60
N GLU A 70 19.29 -18.40 -6.01
CA GLU A 70 19.75 -18.35 -4.62
C GLU A 70 20.79 -17.24 -4.43
N LEU A 71 20.46 -16.23 -3.62
CA LEU A 71 21.40 -15.19 -3.21
C LEU A 71 21.91 -15.52 -1.81
N SER A 72 23.22 -15.69 -1.65
CA SER A 72 23.84 -15.84 -0.34
C SER A 72 23.69 -14.53 0.46
N PRO A 73 23.26 -14.59 1.74
CA PRO A 73 23.04 -13.40 2.56
C PRO A 73 24.30 -12.54 2.81
N ASP A 74 25.48 -13.15 2.69
CA ASP A 74 26.75 -12.53 3.14
C ASP A 74 27.59 -11.92 2.00
N GLY A 75 27.03 -11.80 0.79
CA GLY A 75 27.78 -11.39 -0.40
C GLY A 75 27.53 -9.96 -0.89
N MET A 76 28.58 -9.31 -1.42
CA MET A 76 28.57 -8.02 -2.16
C MET A 76 27.49 -7.96 -3.27
N ILE A 77 27.03 -9.12 -3.73
CA ILE A 77 25.98 -9.33 -4.75
C ILE A 77 24.61 -8.82 -4.27
N MET A 78 24.27 -8.92 -2.98
CA MET A 78 22.96 -8.48 -2.46
C MET A 78 22.78 -6.95 -2.62
N ARG A 79 23.87 -6.19 -2.47
CA ARG A 79 23.89 -4.72 -2.65
C ARG A 79 23.64 -4.30 -4.10
N VAL A 80 23.99 -5.14 -5.08
CA VAL A 80 23.75 -4.92 -6.51
C VAL A 80 22.36 -5.42 -6.93
N ALA A 81 21.92 -6.56 -6.39
CA ALA A 81 20.57 -7.09 -6.62
C ALA A 81 19.48 -6.14 -6.12
N ASN A 82 19.65 -5.53 -4.94
CA ASN A 82 18.73 -4.49 -4.42
C ASN A 82 18.60 -3.26 -5.34
N ARG A 83 19.59 -2.97 -6.18
CA ARG A 83 19.55 -1.86 -7.16
C ARG A 83 18.74 -2.21 -8.41
N HIS A 84 18.68 -3.50 -8.79
CA HIS A 84 18.05 -3.96 -10.03
C HIS A 84 16.75 -4.74 -9.84
N TYR A 85 16.49 -5.29 -8.65
CA TYR A 85 15.30 -6.06 -8.30
C TYR A 85 14.55 -5.43 -7.12
N SER A 86 14.23 -4.14 -7.21
CA SER A 86 13.24 -3.55 -6.31
C SER A 86 11.85 -3.98 -6.77
N LEU A 87 11.18 -4.80 -5.98
CA LEU A 87 9.80 -5.21 -6.27
C LEU A 87 8.89 -4.01 -6.03
N LYS A 88 7.93 -3.83 -6.93
CA LYS A 88 6.87 -2.86 -6.72
C LYS A 88 6.00 -3.40 -5.58
N ASP A 89 5.85 -2.60 -4.53
CA ASP A 89 4.79 -2.86 -3.56
C ASP A 89 3.43 -2.84 -4.27
N CYS A 90 2.41 -3.40 -3.64
CA CYS A 90 1.06 -3.46 -4.20
C CYS A 90 0.60 -2.07 -4.65
N VAL A 91 0.45 -1.88 -5.96
CA VAL A 91 -0.06 -0.63 -6.53
C VAL A 91 -1.54 -0.83 -6.82
N GLU A 92 -2.36 -0.40 -5.87
CA GLU A 92 -3.81 -0.49 -5.98
C GLU A 92 -4.40 0.83 -6.50
N THR A 93 -5.43 0.71 -7.34
CA THR A 93 -6.24 1.84 -7.82
C THR A 93 -7.71 1.54 -7.60
N TYR A 94 -8.45 2.51 -7.08
CA TYR A 94 -9.89 2.44 -6.82
C TYR A 94 -10.59 3.66 -7.40
N THR A 95 -11.84 3.48 -7.85
CA THR A 95 -12.74 4.60 -8.12
C THR A 95 -13.99 4.44 -7.28
N CYS A 96 -14.33 5.44 -6.47
CA CYS A 96 -15.52 5.41 -5.63
C CYS A 96 -16.00 6.82 -5.28
N SER A 97 -17.13 6.92 -4.57
CA SER A 97 -17.65 8.22 -4.12
C SER A 97 -17.01 8.70 -2.82
N ALA A 98 -17.12 9.99 -2.52
CA ALA A 98 -16.71 10.55 -1.23
C ALA A 98 -17.39 9.83 -0.03
N GLU A 99 -18.63 9.41 -0.17
CA GLU A 99 -19.38 8.68 0.85
C GLU A 99 -18.80 7.27 1.09
N ALA A 100 -18.39 6.58 0.02
CA ALA A 100 -17.70 5.30 0.14
C ALA A 100 -16.34 5.45 0.85
N LEU A 101 -15.57 6.49 0.50
CA LEU A 101 -14.29 6.80 1.15
C LEU A 101 -14.44 7.13 2.64
N SER A 102 -15.44 7.92 2.99
CA SER A 102 -15.71 8.26 4.39
C SER A 102 -16.25 7.07 5.21
N SER A 103 -16.90 6.11 4.55
CA SER A 103 -17.31 4.83 5.14
C SER A 103 -16.15 3.84 5.29
N GLY A 104 -15.16 3.96 4.41
CA GLY A 104 -13.97 3.13 4.35
C GLY A 104 -14.07 2.06 3.25
N ILE A 105 -13.13 2.10 2.30
CA ILE A 105 -13.02 1.12 1.22
C ILE A 105 -12.07 -0.01 1.62
N PRO A 106 -12.29 -1.26 1.17
CA PRO A 106 -11.36 -2.34 1.45
C PRO A 106 -10.01 -2.10 0.75
N LEU A 107 -8.94 -2.51 1.41
CA LEU A 107 -7.59 -2.54 0.83
C LEU A 107 -7.18 -3.99 0.54
N CYS A 108 -6.20 -4.20 -0.33
CA CYS A 108 -5.62 -5.53 -0.55
C CYS A 108 -5.10 -6.12 0.76
N GLU A 109 -5.15 -7.44 0.87
CA GLU A 109 -4.69 -8.15 2.04
C GLU A 109 -3.18 -8.01 2.23
N GLN A 110 -2.74 -8.08 3.49
CA GLN A 110 -1.31 -8.10 3.82
C GLN A 110 -0.72 -9.52 3.77
N PHE A 111 -1.56 -10.55 3.77
CA PHE A 111 -1.12 -11.94 3.80
C PHE A 111 -2.16 -12.86 3.16
N ILE A 112 -1.72 -13.76 2.27
CA ILE A 112 -2.60 -14.74 1.59
C ILE A 112 -2.12 -16.19 1.73
N GLY A 113 -1.22 -16.49 2.67
CA GLY A 113 -0.78 -17.86 2.97
C GLY A 113 0.19 -18.51 1.98
N THR A 114 0.23 -18.08 0.72
CA THR A 114 0.99 -18.74 -0.37
C THR A 114 2.27 -18.01 -0.80
N GLY A 115 2.63 -16.89 -0.18
CA GLY A 115 3.85 -16.13 -0.46
C GLY A 115 3.61 -14.73 -1.04
N TYR A 116 4.60 -14.20 -1.76
CA TYR A 116 4.54 -12.88 -2.40
C TYR A 116 3.61 -12.91 -3.62
N HIS A 117 2.75 -11.90 -3.72
CA HIS A 117 1.94 -11.62 -4.90
C HIS A 117 1.90 -10.10 -5.10
N GLU A 118 1.85 -9.63 -6.34
CA GLU A 118 1.78 -8.19 -6.69
C GLU A 118 0.53 -7.46 -6.16
N LYS A 119 -0.43 -8.22 -5.62
CA LYS A 119 -1.69 -7.74 -5.03
C LYS A 119 -1.75 -7.95 -3.51
N VAL A 120 -0.59 -8.10 -2.87
CA VAL A 120 -0.47 -8.27 -1.42
C VAL A 120 0.37 -7.13 -0.87
N ARG A 121 -0.16 -6.43 0.14
CA ARG A 121 0.53 -5.30 0.77
C ARG A 121 1.56 -5.80 1.79
N MET A 122 2.83 -5.53 1.53
CA MET A 122 3.95 -6.01 2.33
C MET A 122 4.39 -4.96 3.37
N LEU A 123 3.52 -4.63 4.32
CA LEU A 123 3.81 -3.58 5.32
C LEU A 123 4.87 -4.03 6.33
N GLY A 124 4.65 -5.17 7.00
CA GLY A 124 5.49 -5.65 8.10
C GLY A 124 5.47 -4.72 9.32
N ASP A 125 6.39 -4.91 10.26
CA ASP A 125 6.54 -4.00 11.40
C ASP A 125 6.93 -2.60 10.92
N PHE A 126 6.31 -1.59 11.54
CA PHE A 126 6.53 -0.17 11.29
C PHE A 126 6.36 0.24 9.80
N GLY A 127 5.62 -0.56 9.04
CA GLY A 127 5.35 -0.33 7.62
C GLY A 127 4.34 0.78 7.38
N SER A 128 4.38 1.37 6.18
CA SER A 128 3.35 2.32 5.76
C SER A 128 3.13 2.33 4.25
N ASN A 129 1.91 2.69 3.86
CA ASN A 129 1.56 3.07 2.49
C ASN A 129 1.00 4.50 2.48
N LEU A 130 1.26 5.20 1.37
CA LEU A 130 0.63 6.49 1.09
C LEU A 130 -0.36 6.31 -0.05
N TYR A 131 -1.53 6.92 0.07
CA TYR A 131 -2.59 6.92 -0.91
C TYR A 131 -2.84 8.34 -1.37
N ILE A 132 -2.91 8.52 -2.68
CA ILE A 132 -3.23 9.79 -3.33
C ILE A 132 -4.67 9.67 -3.83
N THR A 133 -5.52 10.58 -3.36
CA THR A 133 -6.93 10.66 -3.74
C THR A 133 -7.14 11.93 -4.56
N GLU A 134 -7.69 11.78 -5.76
CA GLU A 134 -7.89 12.86 -6.74
C GLU A 134 -9.33 12.78 -7.23
N LYS A 135 -10.06 13.89 -7.21
CA LYS A 135 -11.42 13.95 -7.75
C LYS A 135 -11.38 13.63 -9.25
N GLU A 136 -12.31 12.81 -9.71
CA GLU A 136 -12.46 12.57 -11.15
C GLU A 136 -13.10 13.79 -11.81
N ASP A 137 -12.45 14.32 -12.84
CA ASP A 137 -13.09 15.25 -13.75
C ASP A 137 -14.18 14.49 -14.50
N VAL A 138 -15.43 14.90 -14.27
CA VAL A 138 -16.57 14.37 -15.01
C VAL A 138 -16.43 14.88 -16.44
N GLN A 139 -15.80 14.11 -17.32
CA GLN A 139 -16.01 14.32 -18.74
C GLN A 139 -17.49 13.95 -19.04
N PRO A 140 -18.30 14.89 -19.55
CA PRO A 140 -19.63 14.53 -20.02
C PRO A 140 -19.48 13.49 -21.12
N LYS A 141 -20.18 12.37 -20.96
CA LYS A 141 -20.32 11.36 -22.01
C LYS A 141 -21.08 11.92 -23.21
#